data_AF-A0A4Q1CWV0-F1
#
_entry.id   AF-A0A4Q1CWV0-F1
#
_cell.length_a   1.000
_cell.length_b   1.000
_cell.length_c   1.000
_cell.angle_alpha   90.00
_cell.angle_beta   90.00
_cell.angle_gamma   90.00
#
_symmetry.space_group_name_H-M   'P 1'
#
loop_
_entity.id
_entity.type
_entity.pdbx_description
1 polymer ?
#
loop_
_entity_poly.entity_id
_entity_poly.type
_entity_poly.pdbx_seq_one_letter_code
_entity_poly.pdbx_strand_id
1 'polypeptide(L)'
;MRDRKLTGAWAGFSFKSGRLVTPEGRELLPEDLAWLSLLAAQAQEWRRLMETSQARQKRPFGRAVIIDLAEAIRRRARRSPE
;
A
#
# COMPACT_ATOMS: atom_id res chain seq x y z
N MET A 1 -20.75 13.58 20.47
CA MET A 1 -20.57 12.35 21.27
C MET A 1 -19.20 12.38 21.91
N ARG A 2 -19.10 12.28 23.24
CA ARG A 2 -17.82 12.33 24.00
C ARG A 2 -17.41 10.99 24.61
N ASP A 3 -18.25 9.96 24.48
CA ASP A 3 -17.90 8.63 25.00
C ASP A 3 -16.94 7.93 24.03
N ARG A 4 -15.67 7.91 24.43
CA ARG A 4 -14.55 7.36 23.68
C ARG A 4 -14.63 5.83 23.56
N LYS A 5 -15.41 5.17 24.41
CA LYS A 5 -15.65 3.72 24.36
C LYS A 5 -16.63 3.33 23.24
N LEU A 6 -17.55 4.22 22.90
CA LEU A 6 -18.58 4.00 21.86
C LEU A 6 -18.13 4.44 20.46
N THR A 7 -17.20 5.39 20.36
CA THR A 7 -16.84 6.03 19.08
C THR A 7 -15.45 5.65 18.55
N GLY A 8 -14.62 5.00 19.36
CA GLY A 8 -13.30 4.50 18.93
C GLY A 8 -12.42 5.62 18.35
N ALA A 9 -11.84 5.39 17.17
CA ALA A 9 -11.02 6.39 16.46
C ALA A 9 -11.80 7.66 16.06
N TRP A 10 -13.14 7.62 16.09
CA TRP A 10 -14.01 8.75 15.76
C TRP A 10 -14.40 9.59 16.99
N ALA A 11 -13.86 9.27 18.17
CA ALA A 11 -14.11 10.03 19.38
C ALA A 11 -13.68 11.49 19.22
N GLY A 12 -14.59 12.42 19.53
CA GLY A 12 -14.34 13.86 19.42
C GLY A 12 -14.70 14.48 18.07
N PHE A 13 -14.98 13.68 17.04
CA PHE A 13 -15.60 14.19 15.82
C PHE A 13 -17.08 14.49 16.08
N SER A 14 -17.57 15.61 15.53
CA SER A 14 -18.98 15.99 15.65
C SER A 14 -19.42 16.86 14.49
N PHE A 15 -20.72 16.95 14.24
CA PHE A 15 -21.27 17.90 13.27
C PHE A 15 -21.89 19.11 13.99
N LYS A 16 -21.56 20.31 13.52
CA LYS A 16 -22.12 21.58 14.03
C LYS A 16 -22.42 22.49 12.86
N SER A 17 -23.67 22.94 12.74
CA SER A 17 -24.10 23.92 11.73
C SER A 17 -23.67 23.57 10.29
N GLY A 18 -23.79 22.30 9.90
CA GLY A 18 -23.40 21.81 8.57
C GLY A 18 -21.90 21.59 8.37
N ARG A 19 -21.09 21.69 9.44
CA ARG A 19 -19.64 21.52 9.41
C ARG A 19 -19.22 20.30 10.21
N LEU A 20 -18.14 19.63 9.80
CA LEU A 20 -17.51 18.58 10.58
C LEU A 20 -16.47 19.23 11.51
N VAL A 21 -16.63 19.04 12.81
CA VAL A 21 -15.69 19.49 13.84
C VAL A 21 -14.81 18.31 14.25
N THR A 22 -13.49 18.49 14.15
CA THR A 22 -12.51 17.48 14.56
C THR A 22 -12.27 17.52 16.08
N PRO A 23 -11.67 16.47 16.68
CA PRO A 23 -11.36 16.44 18.12
C PRO A 23 -10.46 17.59 18.57
N GLU A 24 -9.61 18.11 17.68
CA GLU A 24 -8.74 19.25 17.91
C GLU A 24 -9.48 20.60 17.82
N GLY A 25 -10.79 20.58 17.55
CA GLY A 25 -11.63 21.78 17.43
C GLY A 25 -11.58 22.46 16.07
N ARG A 26 -11.03 21.81 15.04
CA ARG A 26 -11.03 22.36 13.68
C ARG A 26 -12.39 22.15 13.04
N GLU A 27 -12.91 23.15 12.34
CA GLU A 27 -14.11 23.03 11.54
C GLU A 27 -13.73 22.78 10.07
N LEU A 28 -14.30 21.74 9.48
CA LEU A 28 -14.16 21.39 8.08
C LEU A 28 -15.50 21.60 7.39
N LEU A 29 -15.45 22.31 6.27
CA LEU A 29 -16.58 22.50 5.39
C LEU A 29 -16.82 21.26 4.52
N PRO A 30 -18.02 21.10 3.94
CA PRO A 30 -18.29 20.04 2.97
C PRO A 30 -17.27 19.99 1.81
N GLU A 31 -16.82 21.16 1.33
CA GLU A 31 -15.83 21.28 0.25
C GLU A 31 -14.46 20.72 0.66
N ASP A 32 -14.05 20.91 1.91
CA ASP A 32 -12.80 20.35 2.44
C ASP A 32 -12.84 18.82 2.46
N LEU A 33 -14.01 18.25 2.76
CA LEU A 33 -14.22 16.81 2.72
C LEU A 33 -14.14 16.25 1.30
N ALA A 34 -14.55 17.01 0.29
CA ALA A 34 -14.38 16.60 -1.11
C ALA A 34 -12.89 16.40 -1.44
N TRP A 35 -12.03 17.36 -1.06
CA TRP A 35 -10.58 17.26 -1.25
C TRP A 35 -9.96 16.11 -0.43
N LEU A 36 -10.37 15.94 0.82
CA LEU A 36 -9.91 14.82 1.65
C LEU A 36 -10.34 13.46 1.06
N SER A 37 -11.56 13.37 0.51
CA SER A 37 -12.05 12.16 -0.15
C SER A 37 -11.22 11.80 -1.38
N LEU A 38 -10.79 12.80 -2.15
CA LEU A 38 -9.96 12.61 -3.33
C LEU A 38 -8.58 12.03 -2.95
N LEU A 39 -7.93 12.60 -1.94
CA LEU A 39 -6.65 12.10 -1.45
C LEU A 39 -6.77 10.67 -0.89
N ALA A 40 -7.85 10.39 -0.14
CA ALA A 40 -8.12 9.07 0.37
C ALA A 40 -8.33 8.05 -0.75
N ALA A 41 -9.09 8.41 -1.81
CA ALA A 41 -9.31 7.57 -2.97
C ALA A 41 -8.00 7.29 -3.71
N GLN A 42 -7.15 8.30 -3.90
CA GLN A 42 -5.83 8.12 -4.53
C GLN A 42 -4.95 7.16 -3.74
N ALA A 43 -4.92 7.28 -2.40
CA ALA A 43 -4.17 6.37 -1.54
C ALA A 43 -4.75 4.94 -1.53
N GLN A 44 -6.06 4.78 -1.67
CA GLN A 44 -6.70 3.46 -1.82
C GLN A 44 -6.33 2.80 -3.16
N GLU A 45 -6.38 3.56 -4.25
CA GLU A 45 -6.03 3.03 -5.57
C GLU A 45 -4.55 2.62 -5.63
N TRP A 46 -3.65 3.42 -5.04
CA TRP A 46 -2.25 3.03 -4.91
C TRP A 46 -2.07 1.71 -4.16
N ARG A 47 -2.78 1.51 -3.04
CA ARG A 47 -2.74 0.24 -2.29
C ARG A 47 -3.20 -0.94 -3.15
N ARG A 48 -4.31 -0.78 -3.89
CA ARG A 48 -4.80 -1.81 -4.83
C ARG A 48 -3.77 -2.15 -5.91
N LEU A 49 -3.10 -1.14 -6.48
CA LEU A 49 -2.02 -1.36 -7.44
C LEU A 49 -0.82 -2.10 -6.83
N MET A 50 -0.49 -1.81 -5.57
CA MET A 50 0.59 -2.51 -4.86
C MET A 50 0.21 -3.95 -4.50
N GLU A 51 -1.04 -4.21 -4.10
CA GLU A 51 -1.53 -5.56 -3.83
C GLU A 51 -1.51 -6.43 -5.10
N THR A 52 -1.95 -5.87 -6.23
CA THR A 52 -1.92 -6.58 -7.52
C THR A 52 -0.50 -6.80 -8.04
N SER A 53 0.43 -5.87 -7.82
CA SER A 53 1.83 -6.04 -8.19
C SER A 53 2.54 -7.08 -7.31
N GLN A 54 2.25 -7.11 -6.00
CA GLN A 54 2.74 -8.13 -5.08
C GLN A 54 2.19 -9.52 -5.42
N ALA A 55 0.91 -9.62 -5.79
CA ALA A 55 0.31 -10.89 -6.23
C ALA A 55 0.95 -11.44 -7.53
N ARG A 56 1.35 -10.56 -8.46
CA ARG A 56 2.12 -10.92 -9.66
C ARG A 56 3.59 -11.24 -9.38
N GLN A 57 4.09 -10.91 -8.19
CA GLN A 57 5.48 -11.14 -7.79
C GLN A 57 5.73 -12.54 -7.20
N LYS A 58 4.90 -13.54 -7.52
CA LYS A 58 5.35 -14.94 -7.46
C LYS A 58 6.37 -15.11 -8.57
N ARG A 59 7.65 -14.87 -8.25
CA ARG A 59 8.77 -15.05 -9.18
C ARG A 59 8.69 -16.46 -9.77
N PRO A 60 8.42 -16.63 -11.08
CA PRO A 60 8.38 -17.96 -11.69
C PRO A 60 9.76 -18.62 -11.73
N PHE A 61 10.82 -17.82 -11.51
CA PHE A 61 12.19 -18.28 -11.44
C PHE A 61 12.73 -18.06 -10.04
N GLY A 62 13.41 -19.10 -9.51
CA GLY A 62 14.13 -19.04 -8.24
C GLY A 62 15.19 -17.93 -8.23
N ARG A 63 15.82 -17.71 -7.06
CA ARG A 63 16.87 -16.70 -6.86
C ARG A 63 17.87 -16.73 -8.02
N ALA A 64 17.93 -15.66 -8.81
CA ALA A 64 18.92 -15.55 -9.87
C ALA A 64 20.30 -15.58 -9.21
N VAL A 65 21.05 -16.66 -9.46
CA VAL A 65 22.44 -16.79 -9.02
C VAL A 65 23.31 -16.24 -10.13
N ILE A 66 24.23 -15.33 -9.79
CA ILE A 66 25.26 -14.89 -10.73
C ILE A 66 26.21 -16.06 -10.92
N ILE A 67 26.29 -16.56 -12.15
CA ILE A 67 27.18 -17.64 -12.53
C ILE A 67 28.27 -17.05 -13.42
N ASP A 68 29.53 -17.37 -13.13
CA ASP A 68 30.63 -17.12 -14.07
C ASP A 68 30.43 -17.98 -15.32
N LEU A 69 30.16 -17.31 -16.45
CA LEU A 69 29.87 -17.96 -17.72
C LEU A 69 31.04 -18.83 -18.20
N ALA A 70 32.29 -18.38 -18.01
CA ALA A 70 33.47 -19.14 -18.42
C ALA A 70 33.58 -20.43 -17.61
N GLU A 71 33.26 -20.37 -16.31
CA GLU A 71 33.24 -21.55 -15.46
C GLU A 71 32.10 -22.52 -15.81
N ALA A 72 30.91 -22.00 -16.12
CA ALA A 72 29.78 -22.82 -16.56
C ALA A 72 30.09 -23.58 -17.86
N ILE A 73 30.71 -22.90 -18.83
CA ILE A 73 31.12 -23.51 -20.11
C ILE A 73 32.17 -24.60 -19.87
N ARG A 74 33.20 -24.35 -19.06
CA ARG A 74 34.22 -25.35 -18.72
C ARG A 74 33.65 -26.58 -18.03
N ARG A 75 32.66 -26.42 -17.15
CA ARG A 75 31.97 -27.54 -16.48
C ARG A 75 31.14 -28.37 -17.47
N ARG A 76 30.49 -27.72 -18.43
CA ARG A 76 29.71 -28.41 -19.48
C ARG A 76 30.60 -29.23 -20.40
N ALA A 77 31.75 -28.69 -20.82
CA ALA A 77 32.71 -29.40 -21.66
C ALA A 77 33.24 -30.67 -20.97
N ARG A 78 33.51 -30.61 -19.65
CA ARG A 78 33.93 -31.76 -18.84
C ARG A 78 32.83 -32.81 -18.61
N ARG A 79 31.57 -32.45 -18.78
CA ARG A 79 30.40 -33.31 -18.53
C ARG A 79 29.86 -34.01 -19.77
N SER A 80 30.42 -33.76 -20.96
CA SER A 80 30.10 -34.57 -22.14
C SER A 80 31.07 -35.75 -22.15
N PRO A 81 30.64 -36.98 -21.79
CA PRO A 81 31.41 -38.16 -22.13
C PRO A 81 31.20 -38.45 -23.63
N GLU A 82 32.24 -38.95 -24.29
CA GLU A 82 32.07 -39.71 -25.54
C GLU A 82 31.32 -41.02 -25.27
#